data_AF-A0A534JGQ1-F1
#
_entry.id   AF-A0A534JGQ1-F1
#
_cell.length_a   1.000
_cell.length_b   1.000
_cell.length_c   1.000
_cell.angle_alpha   90.00
_cell.angle_beta   90.00
_cell.angle_gamma   90.00
#
_symmetry.space_group_name_H-M   'P 1'
#
loop_
_entity.id
_entity.type
_entity.pdbx_description
1 polymer ?
#
loop_
_entity_poly.entity_id
_entity_poly.type
_entity_poly.pdbx_seq_one_letter_code
_entity_poly.pdbx_strand_id
1 'polypeptide(L)'
;MTVLMLVAAALLGSFLATVATDTLRLGPSSYVLPRDALGVFVTVTRSADGDPKTDYYSVLIRIENRVTDPAIQPYRADVIVRVASGGIFGGWWPVAGDYEGPGALTLPPPDGRTLSFPAGAIGTQRTSAFDLIHWTASGERGLRSQPIFGSSTNFYIETVRVPEGNSLAPIVTVSLFWYFRNALQAYPVASSTITGSP
;
A
#
# COMPACT_ATOMS: atom_id res chain seq x y z
N MET A 1 55.61 26.27 1.52
CA MET A 1 55.19 24.85 1.64
C MET A 1 53.79 24.65 2.24
N THR A 2 53.08 25.72 2.60
CA THR A 2 51.77 25.66 3.30
C THR A 2 50.56 25.70 2.37
N VAL A 3 50.67 26.39 1.21
CA VAL A 3 49.56 26.53 0.27
C VAL A 3 49.25 25.21 -0.47
N LEU A 4 50.27 24.42 -0.82
CA LEU A 4 50.08 23.15 -1.53
C LEU A 4 49.36 22.09 -0.68
N MET A 5 49.64 22.05 0.64
CA MET A 5 48.94 21.17 1.59
C MET A 5 47.49 21.57 1.80
N LEU A 6 47.18 22.86 1.80
CA LEU A 6 45.81 23.37 1.93
C LEU A 6 44.96 23.01 0.70
N VAL A 7 45.52 23.12 -0.50
CA VAL A 7 44.85 22.72 -1.74
C VAL A 7 44.64 21.20 -1.80
N ALA A 8 45.65 20.42 -1.40
CA ALA A 8 45.52 18.97 -1.33
C ALA A 8 44.48 18.51 -0.29
N ALA A 9 44.45 19.15 0.88
CA ALA A 9 43.45 18.85 1.93
C ALA A 9 42.03 19.29 1.52
N ALA A 10 41.89 20.42 0.82
CA ALA A 10 40.60 20.88 0.30
C ALA A 10 40.08 19.96 -0.82
N LEU A 11 40.95 19.48 -1.71
CA LEU A 11 40.59 18.52 -2.76
C LEU A 11 40.27 17.13 -2.20
N LEU A 12 40.98 16.68 -1.16
CA LEU A 12 40.68 15.41 -0.49
C LEU A 12 39.39 15.51 0.34
N GLY A 13 39.17 16.65 0.99
CA GLY A 13 37.97 16.93 1.76
C GLY A 13 36.72 17.06 0.87
N SER A 14 36.84 17.72 -0.29
CA SER A 14 35.76 17.76 -1.27
C SER A 14 35.54 16.39 -1.92
N PHE A 15 36.59 15.62 -2.25
CA PHE A 15 36.44 14.26 -2.76
C PHE A 15 35.71 13.35 -1.75
N LEU A 16 36.09 13.37 -0.47
CA LEU A 16 35.41 12.59 0.58
C LEU A 16 33.98 13.08 0.84
N ALA A 17 33.72 14.39 0.78
CA ALA A 17 32.37 14.93 0.91
C ALA A 17 31.48 14.59 -0.30
N THR A 18 32.04 14.50 -1.49
CA THR A 18 31.30 14.15 -2.72
C THR A 18 31.03 12.64 -2.78
N VAL A 19 31.99 11.80 -2.34
CA VAL A 19 31.79 10.35 -2.19
C VAL A 19 30.83 10.05 -1.04
N ALA A 20 30.77 10.88 0.01
CA ALA A 20 29.79 10.72 1.09
C ALA A 20 28.34 11.02 0.66
N THR A 21 28.14 11.85 -0.38
CA THR A 21 26.80 12.05 -0.97
C THR A 21 26.40 10.97 -1.95
N ASP A 22 27.36 10.22 -2.48
CA ASP A 22 27.09 9.03 -3.28
C ASP A 22 26.89 7.87 -2.32
N THR A 23 25.65 7.74 -1.83
CA THR A 23 25.26 6.67 -0.90
C THR A 23 25.57 5.36 -1.58
N LEU A 24 26.65 4.70 -1.18
CA LEU A 24 27.16 3.50 -1.81
C LEU A 24 26.06 2.43 -1.79
N ARG A 25 25.38 2.25 -2.92
CA ARG A 25 24.18 1.41 -3.02
C ARG A 25 24.63 -0.03 -3.19
N LEU A 26 24.48 -0.82 -2.13
CA LEU A 26 24.95 -2.21 -2.06
C LEU A 26 23.92 -3.17 -2.62
N GLY A 27 23.61 -3.03 -3.91
CA GLY A 27 22.65 -3.87 -4.60
C GLY A 27 22.13 -3.23 -5.89
N PRO A 28 21.04 -3.78 -6.46
CA PRO A 28 20.50 -3.28 -7.72
C PRO A 28 19.93 -1.87 -7.55
N SER A 29 20.01 -1.06 -8.60
CA SER A 29 19.38 0.26 -8.63
C SER A 29 17.90 0.22 -9.02
N SER A 30 17.50 -0.85 -9.70
CA SER A 30 16.14 -1.16 -10.15
C SER A 30 15.94 -2.68 -10.18
N TYR A 31 14.68 -3.13 -10.15
CA TYR A 31 14.35 -4.54 -10.26
C TYR A 31 13.29 -4.76 -11.34
N VAL A 32 13.53 -5.70 -12.25
CA VAL A 32 12.57 -6.06 -13.30
C VAL A 32 11.52 -6.97 -12.70
N LEU A 33 10.32 -6.45 -12.50
CA LEU A 33 9.20 -7.21 -11.96
C LEU A 33 8.72 -8.27 -12.96
N PRO A 34 8.31 -9.47 -12.50
CA PRO A 34 7.56 -10.41 -13.33
C PRO A 34 6.24 -9.77 -13.78
N ARG A 35 5.70 -10.23 -14.92
CA ARG A 35 4.48 -9.66 -15.52
C ARG A 35 3.29 -9.65 -14.55
N ASP A 36 3.21 -10.64 -13.67
CA ASP A 36 2.14 -10.84 -12.70
C ASP A 36 2.58 -10.53 -11.26
N ALA A 37 3.61 -9.70 -11.06
CA ALA A 37 4.15 -9.33 -9.73
C ALA A 37 3.09 -8.84 -8.72
N LEU A 38 2.02 -8.22 -9.21
CA LEU A 38 0.89 -7.74 -8.43
C LEU A 38 -0.39 -8.47 -8.85
N GLY A 39 -1.10 -9.05 -7.89
CA GLY A 39 -2.48 -9.53 -8.06
C GLY A 39 -3.46 -8.65 -7.29
N VAL A 40 -4.62 -8.35 -7.89
CA VAL A 40 -5.69 -7.60 -7.24
C VAL A 40 -7.01 -8.32 -7.48
N PHE A 41 -7.74 -8.60 -6.40
CA PHE A 41 -9.06 -9.22 -6.45
C PHE A 41 -10.04 -8.36 -5.67
N VAL A 42 -11.16 -8.04 -6.30
CA VAL A 42 -12.21 -7.21 -5.72
C VAL A 42 -13.44 -8.08 -5.52
N THR A 43 -14.01 -8.06 -4.33
CA THR A 43 -15.26 -8.76 -4.02
C THR A 43 -16.23 -7.74 -3.47
N VAL A 44 -17.42 -7.66 -4.07
CA VAL A 44 -18.51 -6.79 -3.65
C VAL A 44 -19.63 -7.66 -3.12
N THR A 45 -20.08 -7.36 -1.91
CA THR A 45 -21.20 -8.09 -1.27
C THR A 45 -22.31 -7.12 -0.98
N ARG A 46 -23.52 -7.39 -1.47
CA ARG A 46 -24.72 -6.63 -1.11
C ARG A 46 -25.24 -7.12 0.25
N SER A 47 -25.49 -6.19 1.15
CA SER A 47 -26.15 -6.43 2.42
C SER A 47 -27.64 -6.16 2.27
N ALA A 48 -28.48 -7.12 2.66
CA ALA A 48 -29.92 -6.90 2.76
C ALA A 48 -30.21 -6.21 4.09
N ASP A 49 -30.75 -5.00 4.04
CA ASP A 49 -31.01 -4.21 5.25
C ASP A 49 -32.46 -3.67 5.33
N GLY A 50 -33.25 -3.88 4.27
CA GLY A 50 -34.66 -3.49 4.21
C GLY A 50 -34.89 -1.99 4.03
N ASP A 51 -33.85 -1.20 3.72
CA ASP A 51 -33.98 0.23 3.42
C ASP A 51 -34.58 0.42 2.01
N PRO A 52 -35.77 1.03 1.87
CA PRO A 52 -36.43 1.24 0.58
C PRO A 52 -35.88 2.46 -0.19
N LYS A 53 -34.70 2.97 0.17
CA LYS A 53 -34.08 4.13 -0.51
C LYS A 53 -32.61 3.91 -0.84
N THR A 54 -31.96 2.98 -0.18
CA THR A 54 -30.51 2.83 -0.22
C THR A 54 -30.15 1.35 -0.28
N ASP A 55 -29.26 0.99 -1.20
CA ASP A 55 -28.60 -0.31 -1.19
C ASP A 55 -27.24 -0.20 -0.49
N TYR A 56 -26.92 -1.20 0.32
CA TYR A 56 -25.69 -1.26 1.12
C TYR A 56 -24.79 -2.37 0.60
N TYR A 57 -23.53 -2.03 0.45
CA TYR A 57 -22.51 -2.95 -0.04
C TYR A 57 -21.28 -2.91 0.85
N SER A 58 -20.58 -4.04 0.96
CA SER A 58 -19.22 -4.08 1.45
C SER A 58 -18.26 -4.43 0.31
N VAL A 59 -17.02 -3.97 0.40
CA VAL A 59 -15.99 -4.20 -0.61
C VAL A 59 -14.75 -4.78 0.06
N LEU A 60 -14.36 -5.98 -0.35
CA LEU A 60 -13.11 -6.61 0.05
C LEU A 60 -12.13 -6.57 -1.13
N ILE A 61 -10.96 -5.99 -0.90
CA ILE A 61 -9.88 -5.92 -1.88
C ILE A 61 -8.73 -6.75 -1.36
N ARG A 62 -8.39 -7.84 -2.06
CA ARG A 62 -7.20 -8.65 -1.78
C ARG A 62 -6.08 -8.25 -2.71
N ILE A 63 -4.91 -7.99 -2.13
CA ILE A 63 -3.69 -7.60 -2.83
C ILE A 63 -2.68 -8.73 -2.66
N GLU A 64 -2.10 -9.20 -3.75
CA GLU A 64 -1.08 -10.26 -3.76
C GLU A 64 0.26 -9.74 -4.27
N ASN A 65 1.31 -10.00 -3.51
CA ASN A 65 2.69 -9.93 -3.97
C ASN A 65 3.09 -11.30 -4.53
N ARG A 66 3.43 -11.34 -5.82
CA ARG A 66 3.90 -12.57 -6.50
C ARG A 66 5.39 -12.54 -6.81
N VAL A 67 6.12 -11.54 -6.29
CA VAL A 67 7.59 -11.53 -6.35
C VAL A 67 8.14 -12.56 -5.37
N THR A 68 8.91 -13.51 -5.87
CA THR A 68 9.49 -14.61 -5.09
C THR A 68 10.89 -14.33 -4.56
N ASP A 69 11.56 -13.28 -5.04
CA ASP A 69 12.89 -12.91 -4.59
C ASP A 69 12.82 -12.37 -3.14
N PRO A 70 13.45 -13.05 -2.16
CA PRO A 70 13.38 -12.65 -0.75
C PRO A 70 14.06 -11.31 -0.47
N ALA A 71 14.96 -10.84 -1.34
CA ALA A 71 15.57 -9.52 -1.22
C ALA A 71 14.64 -8.40 -1.69
N ILE A 72 13.54 -8.70 -2.39
CA ILE A 72 12.61 -7.74 -2.96
C ILE A 72 11.28 -7.81 -2.23
N GLN A 73 11.03 -6.85 -1.35
CA GLN A 73 9.92 -6.90 -0.41
C GLN A 73 8.97 -5.71 -0.59
N PRO A 74 7.64 -5.92 -0.53
CA PRO A 74 6.69 -4.82 -0.56
C PRO A 74 6.85 -3.93 0.66
N TYR A 75 7.03 -2.62 0.46
CA TYR A 75 7.20 -1.66 1.55
C TYR A 75 6.11 -0.58 1.55
N ARG A 76 5.39 -0.38 0.44
CA ARG A 76 4.28 0.56 0.38
C ARG A 76 3.18 0.04 -0.53
N ALA A 77 1.93 0.24 -0.13
CA ALA A 77 0.76 0.00 -0.95
C ALA A 77 -0.14 1.24 -0.92
N ASP A 78 -0.60 1.67 -2.08
CA ASP A 78 -1.63 2.70 -2.22
C ASP A 78 -2.87 2.07 -2.88
N VAL A 79 -4.04 2.19 -2.26
CA VAL A 79 -5.33 1.71 -2.78
C VAL A 79 -6.27 2.88 -2.91
N ILE A 80 -6.73 3.11 -4.12
CA ILE A 80 -7.72 4.12 -4.45
C ILE A 80 -8.99 3.39 -4.86
N VAL A 81 -10.09 3.67 -4.17
CA VAL A 81 -11.41 3.14 -4.50
C VAL A 81 -12.31 4.30 -4.89
N ARG A 82 -12.89 4.21 -6.08
CA ARG A 82 -13.86 5.16 -6.62
C ARG A 82 -15.17 4.46 -6.87
N VAL A 83 -16.26 5.12 -6.55
CA VAL A 83 -17.63 4.66 -6.86
C VAL A 83 -18.33 5.71 -7.70
N ALA A 84 -19.46 5.34 -8.31
CA ALA A 84 -20.26 6.30 -9.07
C ALA A 84 -20.79 7.42 -8.18
N SER A 85 -21.09 8.58 -8.80
CA SER A 85 -21.65 9.74 -8.11
C SER A 85 -22.90 9.37 -7.30
N GLY A 86 -22.96 9.83 -6.05
CA GLY A 86 -24.00 9.47 -5.08
C GLY A 86 -23.63 8.30 -4.15
N GLY A 87 -22.52 7.60 -4.43
CA GLY A 87 -21.95 6.61 -3.51
C GLY A 87 -21.37 7.25 -2.26
N ILE A 88 -21.69 6.72 -1.08
CA ILE A 88 -21.17 7.21 0.20
C ILE A 88 -20.47 6.07 0.94
N PHE A 89 -19.16 6.24 1.14
CA PHE A 89 -18.39 5.36 2.01
C PHE A 89 -18.65 5.61 3.50
N GLY A 90 -18.72 4.52 4.28
CA GLY A 90 -18.76 4.51 5.74
C GLY A 90 -18.04 3.28 6.31
N GLY A 91 -17.15 3.50 7.27
CA GLY A 91 -16.34 2.44 7.89
C GLY A 91 -15.31 1.81 6.94
N TRP A 92 -14.09 1.61 7.42
CA TRP A 92 -13.07 0.87 6.68
C TRP A 92 -12.07 0.27 7.65
N TRP A 93 -11.48 -0.83 7.21
CA TRP A 93 -10.53 -1.61 7.98
C TRP A 93 -9.33 -1.91 7.09
N PRO A 94 -8.17 -1.32 7.39
CA PRO A 94 -6.97 -1.56 6.62
C PRO A 94 -6.34 -2.87 7.09
N VAL A 95 -6.38 -3.93 6.28
CA VAL A 95 -5.87 -5.25 6.71
C VAL A 95 -4.38 -5.45 6.43
N ALA A 96 -3.63 -4.35 6.28
CA ALA A 96 -2.16 -4.26 6.24
C ALA A 96 -1.68 -3.05 7.02
N GLY A 97 -0.67 -3.25 7.88
CA GLY A 97 -0.08 -2.24 8.75
C GLY A 97 -0.40 -2.44 10.25
N ASP A 98 0.54 -2.04 11.11
CA ASP A 98 0.44 -1.74 12.53
C ASP A 98 -0.72 -0.77 12.79
N TYR A 99 -1.76 -1.29 13.43
CA TYR A 99 -2.85 -0.53 14.01
C TYR A 99 -2.74 -0.61 15.55
N GLU A 100 -2.99 0.50 16.24
CA GLU A 100 -3.23 0.52 17.69
C GLU A 100 -4.65 -0.01 18.04
N GLY A 101 -5.02 -1.18 17.52
CA GLY A 101 -6.30 -1.85 17.81
C GLY A 101 -6.36 -3.28 17.26
N PRO A 102 -7.51 -3.97 17.38
CA PRO A 102 -7.53 -5.43 17.44
C PRO A 102 -6.89 -6.08 16.21
N GLY A 103 -5.90 -6.96 16.47
CA GLY A 103 -5.08 -7.66 15.47
C GLY A 103 -5.81 -8.68 14.58
N ALA A 104 -7.15 -8.64 14.55
CA ALA A 104 -7.97 -9.35 13.59
C ALA A 104 -9.37 -8.70 13.42
N LEU A 105 -9.92 -8.76 12.21
CA LEU A 105 -11.31 -8.39 11.88
C LEU A 105 -12.06 -9.62 11.40
N THR A 106 -13.17 -9.96 12.04
CA THR A 106 -14.10 -10.95 11.48
C THR A 106 -15.13 -10.23 10.62
N LEU A 107 -15.18 -10.58 9.34
CA LEU A 107 -16.12 -9.99 8.39
C LEU A 107 -17.57 -10.32 8.79
N PRO A 108 -18.51 -9.37 8.63
CA PRO A 108 -19.91 -9.64 8.87
C PRO A 108 -20.44 -10.74 7.94
N PRO A 109 -21.54 -11.42 8.30
CA PRO A 109 -22.20 -12.37 7.42
C PRO A 109 -22.52 -11.74 6.04
N PRO A 110 -22.50 -12.51 4.95
CA PRO A 110 -22.33 -13.98 4.90
C PRO A 110 -20.87 -14.45 4.93
N ASP A 111 -19.90 -13.55 4.88
CA ASP A 111 -18.49 -13.90 4.66
C ASP A 111 -17.87 -14.61 5.89
N GLY A 112 -17.97 -14.01 7.09
CA GLY A 112 -17.56 -14.64 8.35
C GLY A 112 -16.06 -14.94 8.48
N ARG A 113 -15.24 -14.67 7.46
CA ARG A 113 -13.78 -14.87 7.51
C ARG A 113 -13.12 -13.90 8.48
N THR A 114 -12.15 -14.38 9.24
CA THR A 114 -11.26 -13.54 10.05
C THR A 114 -10.05 -13.13 9.23
N LEU A 115 -9.84 -11.83 9.11
CA LEU A 115 -8.71 -11.20 8.45
C LEU A 115 -7.70 -10.76 9.51
N SER A 116 -6.42 -11.12 9.34
CA SER A 116 -5.33 -10.74 10.24
C SER A 116 -4.51 -9.59 9.67
N PHE A 117 -4.06 -8.69 10.55
CA PHE A 117 -3.31 -7.48 10.18
C PHE A 117 -1.78 -7.74 10.25
N PRO A 118 -1.02 -7.67 9.13
CA PRO A 118 0.44 -7.61 9.12
C PRO A 118 0.95 -6.20 9.49
N ALA A 119 2.26 -6.06 9.74
CA ALA A 119 2.90 -4.85 10.31
C ALA A 119 3.08 -3.65 9.34
N GLY A 120 3.22 -2.40 9.84
CA GLY A 120 3.50 -1.17 9.05
C GLY A 120 2.71 0.10 9.44
N ALA A 121 3.15 1.33 9.18
CA ALA A 121 2.34 2.52 9.43
C ALA A 121 1.21 2.68 8.39
N ILE A 122 0.00 3.05 8.81
CA ILE A 122 -1.15 3.24 7.91
C ILE A 122 -1.57 4.71 7.90
N GLY A 123 -1.75 5.25 6.70
CA GLY A 123 -2.41 6.53 6.46
C GLY A 123 -3.68 6.32 5.64
N THR A 124 -4.77 6.98 6.02
CA THR A 124 -5.98 7.02 5.19
C THR A 124 -6.37 8.46 4.96
N GLN A 125 -6.61 8.81 3.70
CA GLN A 125 -7.14 10.10 3.32
C GLN A 125 -8.47 9.90 2.59
N ARG A 126 -9.52 10.51 3.14
CA ARG A 126 -10.77 10.74 2.40
C ARG A 126 -10.64 12.07 1.70
N THR A 127 -10.65 12.08 0.38
CA THR A 127 -10.72 13.33 -0.38
C THR A 127 -12.19 13.76 -0.48
N SER A 128 -12.42 15.07 -0.62
CA SER A 128 -13.66 15.83 -0.41
C SER A 128 -14.92 15.45 -1.23
N ALA A 129 -14.90 14.33 -1.96
CA ALA A 129 -16.07 13.78 -2.62
C ALA A 129 -16.35 12.40 -2.00
N PHE A 130 -17.56 12.21 -1.46
CA PHE A 130 -17.95 11.03 -0.68
C PHE A 130 -17.78 9.68 -1.41
N ASP A 131 -17.45 9.74 -2.70
CA ASP A 131 -17.28 8.69 -3.70
C ASP A 131 -15.82 8.23 -3.89
N LEU A 132 -14.86 8.76 -3.11
CA LEU A 132 -13.46 8.33 -3.14
C LEU A 132 -12.88 8.00 -1.75
N ILE A 133 -12.16 6.88 -1.68
CA ILE A 133 -11.23 6.56 -0.58
C ILE A 133 -9.83 6.39 -1.15
N HIS A 134 -8.83 6.96 -0.45
CA HIS A 134 -7.42 6.66 -0.65
C HIS A 134 -6.82 6.11 0.64
N TRP A 135 -6.34 4.87 0.58
CA TRP A 135 -5.63 4.20 1.65
C TRP A 135 -4.17 4.00 1.26
N THR A 136 -3.26 4.25 2.21
CA THR A 136 -1.83 4.02 2.06
C THR A 136 -1.33 3.21 3.25
N ALA A 137 -0.66 2.09 2.98
CA ALA A 137 0.18 1.40 3.95
C ALA A 137 1.66 1.67 3.63
N SER A 138 2.45 1.98 4.64
CA SER A 138 3.88 2.28 4.54
C SER A 138 4.68 1.54 5.60
N GLY A 139 5.70 0.82 5.16
CA GLY A 139 6.67 0.13 6.01
C GLY A 139 7.75 1.04 6.56
N GLU A 140 7.73 2.33 6.20
CA GLU A 140 8.68 3.33 6.70
C GLU A 140 8.17 3.94 8.01
N ARG A 141 8.88 3.68 9.12
CA ARG A 141 8.64 4.33 10.42
C ARG A 141 9.96 4.87 10.98
N GLY A 142 10.16 6.18 10.84
CA GLY A 142 11.42 6.84 11.23
C GLY A 142 12.58 6.35 10.35
N LEU A 143 13.61 5.78 10.97
CA LEU A 143 14.78 5.21 10.28
C LEU A 143 14.63 3.71 9.96
N ARG A 144 13.47 3.11 10.26
CA ARG A 144 13.22 1.69 10.02
C ARG A 144 12.36 1.51 8.76
N SER A 145 12.86 0.68 7.86
CA SER A 145 12.14 0.20 6.68
C SER A 145 11.83 -1.28 6.86
N GLN A 146 10.54 -1.63 6.90
CA GLN A 146 10.08 -3.01 7.06
C GLN A 146 9.06 -3.39 5.97
N PRO A 147 8.98 -4.67 5.57
CA PRO A 147 7.93 -5.09 4.65
C PRO A 147 6.54 -4.88 5.27
N ILE A 148 5.57 -4.44 4.46
CA ILE A 148 4.18 -4.25 4.91
C ILE A 148 3.35 -5.54 4.89
N PHE A 149 3.76 -6.52 4.07
CA PHE A 149 3.27 -7.90 4.06
C PHE A 149 4.21 -8.76 3.22
N GLY A 150 4.12 -10.09 3.36
CA GLY A 150 4.91 -11.05 2.57
C GLY A 150 4.23 -11.42 1.25
N SER A 151 3.17 -12.23 1.33
CA SER A 151 2.48 -12.79 0.16
C SER A 151 1.20 -12.05 -0.22
N SER A 152 0.36 -11.69 0.75
CA SER A 152 -0.90 -11.01 0.48
C SER A 152 -1.38 -10.19 1.66
N THR A 153 -2.25 -9.23 1.36
CA THR A 153 -2.99 -8.45 2.35
C THR A 153 -4.39 -8.13 1.86
N ASN A 154 -5.25 -7.58 2.73
CA ASN A 154 -6.59 -7.13 2.37
C ASN A 154 -6.81 -5.65 2.73
N PHE A 155 -7.75 -5.01 2.05
CA PHE A 155 -8.33 -3.74 2.41
C PHE A 155 -9.85 -3.90 2.37
N TYR A 156 -10.52 -3.60 3.48
CA TYR A 156 -11.96 -3.81 3.61
C TYR A 156 -12.69 -2.48 3.81
N ILE A 157 -13.72 -2.26 3.00
CA ILE A 157 -14.67 -1.16 3.14
C ILE A 157 -15.95 -1.77 3.69
N GLU A 158 -16.33 -1.31 4.87
CA GLU A 158 -17.44 -1.91 5.63
C GLU A 158 -18.79 -1.57 5.01
N THR A 159 -18.95 -0.33 4.55
CA THR A 159 -20.20 0.12 3.96
C THR A 159 -19.98 1.10 2.83
N VAL A 160 -20.62 0.82 1.71
CA VAL A 160 -20.84 1.72 0.58
C VAL A 160 -22.34 1.81 0.38
N ARG A 161 -22.88 3.02 0.51
CA ARG A 161 -24.29 3.32 0.28
C ARG A 161 -24.47 3.82 -1.14
N VAL A 162 -25.41 3.28 -1.88
CA VAL A 162 -25.82 3.78 -3.20
C VAL A 162 -27.35 3.88 -3.26
N PRO A 163 -27.95 4.73 -4.11
CA PRO A 163 -29.40 4.80 -4.22
C PRO A 163 -30.00 3.45 -4.63
N GLU A 164 -31.18 3.12 -4.10
CA GLU A 164 -31.88 1.85 -4.36
C GLU A 164 -31.98 1.53 -5.86
N GLY A 165 -31.77 0.26 -6.20
CA GLY A 165 -31.87 -0.25 -7.57
C GLY A 165 -30.58 -0.11 -8.38
N ASN A 166 -29.52 0.46 -7.79
CA ASN A 166 -28.22 0.56 -8.42
C ASN A 166 -27.28 -0.56 -7.95
N SER A 167 -26.60 -1.19 -8.90
CA SER A 167 -25.49 -2.10 -8.62
C SER A 167 -24.23 -1.30 -8.28
N LEU A 168 -23.48 -1.71 -7.27
CA LEU A 168 -22.18 -1.15 -6.99
C LEU A 168 -21.12 -1.71 -7.96
N ALA A 169 -20.49 -0.82 -8.73
CA ALA A 169 -19.34 -1.13 -9.59
C ALA A 169 -18.16 -0.21 -9.20
N PRO A 170 -17.41 -0.54 -8.14
CA PRO A 170 -16.27 0.25 -7.73
C PRO A 170 -15.10 0.07 -8.71
N ILE A 171 -14.41 1.17 -9.01
CA ILE A 171 -13.12 1.15 -9.71
C ILE A 171 -12.05 1.18 -8.63
N VAL A 172 -11.22 0.12 -8.60
CA VAL A 172 -10.16 -0.05 -7.61
C VAL A 172 -8.81 0.05 -8.32
N THR A 173 -8.00 1.02 -7.94
CA THR A 173 -6.61 1.14 -8.40
C THR A 173 -5.68 0.84 -7.25
N VAL A 174 -4.79 -0.14 -7.43
CA VAL A 174 -3.79 -0.54 -6.43
C VAL A 174 -2.41 -0.31 -7.02
N SER A 175 -1.56 0.41 -6.28
CA SER A 175 -0.13 0.50 -6.54
C SER A 175 0.63 -0.18 -5.42
N LEU A 176 1.55 -1.08 -5.79
CA LEU A 176 2.45 -1.75 -4.86
C LEU A 176 3.88 -1.35 -5.19
N PHE A 177 4.67 -1.08 -4.14
CA PHE A 177 6.05 -0.64 -4.27
C PHE A 177 6.96 -1.58 -3.49
N TRP A 178 8.11 -1.92 -4.09
CA TRP A 178 9.07 -2.85 -3.53
C TRP A 178 10.40 -2.18 -3.25
N TYR A 179 10.99 -2.57 -2.12
CA TYR A 179 12.36 -2.28 -1.77
C TYR A 179 13.25 -3.47 -2.05
N PHE A 180 14.48 -3.19 -2.47
CA PHE A 180 15.57 -4.13 -2.25
C PHE A 180 16.02 -4.00 -0.80
N ARG A 181 16.23 -5.12 -0.13
CA ARG A 181 16.65 -5.18 1.27
C ARG A 181 17.80 -6.17 1.45
N ASN A 182 18.85 -5.73 2.12
CA ASN A 182 19.93 -6.57 2.61
C ASN A 182 20.20 -6.27 4.10
N ALA A 183 21.31 -6.80 4.64
CA ALA A 183 21.66 -6.61 6.05
C ALA A 183 22.00 -5.15 6.43
N LEU A 184 22.29 -4.29 5.46
CA LEU A 184 22.84 -2.94 5.66
C LEU A 184 21.90 -1.83 5.16
N GLN A 185 21.04 -2.12 4.18
CA GLN A 185 20.29 -1.14 3.42
C GLN A 185 18.92 -1.66 3.00
N ALA A 186 17.96 -0.73 2.90
CA ALA A 186 16.67 -0.93 2.26
C ALA A 186 16.34 0.31 1.42
N TYR A 187 15.93 0.14 0.17
CA TYR A 187 15.64 1.28 -0.72
C TYR A 187 14.71 0.91 -1.90
N PRO A 188 14.04 1.89 -2.54
CA PRO A 188 13.10 1.65 -3.64
C PRO A 188 13.75 1.12 -4.91
N VAL A 189 13.20 0.05 -5.48
CA VAL A 189 13.72 -0.53 -6.73
C VAL A 189 12.65 -0.81 -7.78
N ALA A 190 11.38 -0.91 -7.40
CA ALA A 190 10.31 -1.19 -8.34
C ALA A 190 8.93 -0.76 -7.82
N SER A 191 8.00 -0.58 -8.75
CA SER A 191 6.57 -0.41 -8.48
C SER A 191 5.73 -0.99 -9.60
N SER A 192 4.47 -1.28 -9.30
CA SER A 192 3.48 -1.76 -10.26
C SER A 192 2.11 -1.28 -9.83
N THR A 193 1.27 -0.98 -10.83
CA THR A 193 -0.09 -0.46 -10.62
C THR A 193 -1.07 -1.27 -11.45
N ILE A 194 -2.15 -1.72 -10.82
CA ILE A 194 -3.28 -2.41 -11.47
C ILE A 194 -4.56 -1.66 -11.15
N THR A 195 -5.42 -1.51 -12.16
CA THR A 195 -6.80 -1.07 -11.98
C THR A 195 -7.72 -2.25 -12.27
N GLY A 196 -8.64 -2.53 -11.36
CA GLY A 196 -9.63 -3.60 -11.46
C GLY A 196 -11.02 -3.13 -11.07
N SER A 197 -12.00 -3.90 -11.50
CA SER A 197 -13.40 -3.87 -11.05
C SER A 197 -13.77 -5.27 -10.53
N PRO A 198 -14.91 -5.44 -9.83
CA PRO A 198 -15.39 -6.76 -9.40
C PRO A 198 -15.60 -7.72 -10.58
#